data_AF-S3TC75-F1
#
_entry.id   AF-S3TC75-F1
#
_cell.length_a   1.000
_cell.length_b   1.000
_cell.length_c   1.000
_cell.angle_alpha   90.00
_cell.angle_beta   90.00
_cell.angle_gamma   90.00
#
_symmetry.space_group_name_H-M   'P 1'
#
loop_
_entity.id
_entity.type
_entity.pdbx_description
1 polymer ?
#
loop_
_entity_poly.entity_id
_entity_poly.type
_entity_poly.pdbx_seq_one_letter_code
_entity_poly.pdbx_strand_id
1 'polypeptide(L)'
;MKQILMYIILLAVGIQSIHAEAIYTTGTLTRITSITEGLLIKLEAGNLPDVCKNKTAYGWMLIPQSRKTIIAVTLSQWYQKKRSVTVYVDGDYSHNPNYCTVQQVEPQ
;
A
#
# COMPACT_ATOMS: atom_id res chain seq x y z
N MET A 1 -22.03 -33.87 -31.67
CA MET A 1 -20.63 -33.40 -31.47
C MET A 1 -20.50 -31.89 -31.23
N LYS A 2 -21.28 -31.02 -31.90
CA LYS A 2 -21.27 -29.56 -31.68
C LYS A 2 -21.57 -29.11 -30.24
N GLN A 3 -22.49 -29.79 -29.55
CA GLN A 3 -22.88 -29.44 -28.17
C GLN A 3 -21.74 -29.70 -27.16
N ILE A 4 -21.00 -30.80 -27.34
CA ILE A 4 -19.83 -31.13 -26.50
C ILE A 4 -18.71 -30.10 -26.70
N LEU A 5 -18.51 -29.65 -27.95
CA LEU A 5 -17.54 -28.58 -28.27
C LEU A 5 -17.88 -27.26 -27.56
N MET A 6 -19.18 -26.95 -27.40
CA MET A 6 -19.64 -25.72 -26.73
C MET A 6 -19.38 -25.75 -25.21
N TYR A 7 -19.52 -26.91 -24.57
CA TYR A 7 -19.21 -27.07 -23.14
C TYR A 7 -17.70 -26.99 -22.85
N ILE A 8 -16.85 -27.47 -23.77
CA ILE A 8 -15.39 -27.38 -23.63
C ILE A 8 -14.91 -25.93 -23.72
N ILE A 9 -15.54 -25.12 -24.57
CA ILE A 9 -15.22 -23.68 -24.68
C ILE A 9 -15.66 -22.92 -23.41
N LEU A 10 -16.79 -23.27 -22.80
CA LEU A 10 -17.26 -22.61 -21.56
C LEU A 10 -16.33 -22.89 -20.36
N LEU A 11 -15.77 -24.10 -20.28
CA LEU A 11 -14.80 -24.48 -19.24
C LEU A 11 -13.44 -23.79 -19.39
N ALA A 12 -13.04 -23.43 -20.61
CA ALA A 12 -11.76 -22.77 -20.89
C ALA A 12 -11.73 -21.27 -20.54
N VAL A 13 -12.89 -20.61 -20.42
CA VAL A 13 -12.98 -19.15 -20.15
C VAL A 13 -13.04 -18.84 -18.64
N GLY A 14 -13.20 -19.86 -17.78
CA GLY A 14 -13.50 -19.69 -16.35
C GLY A 14 -12.31 -19.39 -15.41
N ILE A 15 -11.07 -19.31 -15.90
CA ILE A 15 -9.89 -19.12 -15.03
C ILE A 15 -9.14 -17.85 -15.45
N GLN A 16 -9.77 -16.69 -15.23
CA GLN A 16 -9.02 -15.44 -15.17
C GLN A 16 -8.59 -15.23 -13.71
N SER A 17 -7.30 -15.39 -13.46
CA SER A 17 -6.67 -15.07 -12.17
C SER A 17 -6.74 -13.55 -11.96
N ILE A 18 -7.66 -13.08 -11.13
CA ILE A 18 -7.67 -11.70 -10.66
C ILE A 18 -6.53 -11.59 -9.63
N HIS A 19 -5.36 -11.13 -10.08
CA HIS A 19 -4.26 -10.81 -9.19
C HIS A 19 -4.54 -9.48 -8.51
N ALA A 20 -5.07 -9.51 -7.28
CA ALA A 20 -5.05 -8.35 -6.42
C ALA A 20 -3.60 -8.10 -5.99
N GLU A 21 -3.02 -7.00 -6.47
CA GLU A 21 -1.70 -6.54 -6.01
C GLU A 21 -1.73 -6.32 -4.48
N ALA A 22 -0.65 -6.68 -3.79
CA ALA A 22 -0.59 -6.56 -2.33
C ALA A 22 -0.69 -5.09 -1.90
N ILE A 23 -1.69 -4.78 -1.07
CA ILE A 23 -1.95 -3.44 -0.51
C ILE A 23 -1.22 -3.18 0.81
N TYR A 24 -0.26 -4.03 1.17
CA TYR A 24 0.51 -3.88 2.40
C TYR A 24 1.96 -4.31 2.19
N THR A 25 2.82 -3.84 3.08
CA THR A 25 4.18 -4.36 3.23
C THR A 25 4.65 -4.20 4.67
N THR A 26 5.54 -5.07 5.12
CA THR A 26 6.20 -5.02 6.43
C THR A 26 7.63 -4.57 6.27
N GLY A 27 8.09 -3.65 7.12
CA GLY A 27 9.44 -3.09 7.05
C GLY A 27 9.82 -2.26 8.25
N THR A 28 10.95 -1.56 8.11
CA THR A 28 11.51 -0.64 9.08
C THR A 28 11.33 0.80 8.62
N LEU A 29 10.61 1.60 9.42
CA LEU A 29 10.45 3.03 9.19
C LEU A 29 11.80 3.76 9.32
N THR A 30 12.33 4.30 8.22
CA THR A 30 13.66 4.94 8.16
C THR A 30 13.61 6.46 8.21
N ARG A 31 12.54 7.07 7.66
CA ARG A 31 12.39 8.53 7.62
C ARG A 31 10.93 8.93 7.77
N ILE A 32 10.71 10.08 8.40
CA ILE A 32 9.44 10.81 8.38
C ILE A 32 9.69 12.29 8.10
N THR A 33 8.73 12.95 7.46
CA THR A 33 8.70 14.41 7.31
C THR A 33 7.26 14.87 7.16
N SER A 34 6.96 16.14 7.46
CA SER A 34 5.64 16.73 7.24
C SER A 34 5.59 17.55 5.96
N ILE A 35 4.44 17.56 5.32
CA ILE A 35 4.04 18.45 4.21
C ILE A 35 2.64 19.00 4.50
N THR A 36 2.15 19.91 3.65
CA THR A 36 0.82 20.52 3.79
C THR A 36 -0.32 19.49 3.80
N GLU A 37 -0.15 18.38 3.07
CA GLU A 37 -1.14 17.33 2.92
C GLU A 37 -1.14 16.33 4.09
N GLY A 38 -0.08 16.30 4.91
CA GLY A 38 0.03 15.37 6.04
C GLY A 38 1.46 14.93 6.37
N LEU A 39 1.59 13.69 6.84
CA LEU A 39 2.87 13.10 7.23
C LEU A 39 3.37 12.14 6.12
N LEU A 40 4.56 12.39 5.59
CA LEU A 40 5.25 11.44 4.74
C LEU A 40 6.06 10.46 5.57
N ILE A 41 5.97 9.18 5.20
CA ILE A 41 6.71 8.07 5.80
C ILE A 41 7.50 7.33 4.74
N LYS A 42 8.64 6.78 5.13
CA LYS A 42 9.50 5.97 4.25
C LYS A 42 10.02 4.75 4.99
N LEU A 43 9.86 3.58 4.39
CA LEU A 43 10.48 2.34 4.85
C LEU A 43 11.92 2.25 4.31
N GLU A 44 12.60 1.15 4.56
CA GLU A 44 13.90 0.84 3.96
C GLU A 44 13.82 0.82 2.42
N ALA A 45 14.99 0.95 1.78
CA ALA A 45 15.08 1.14 0.34
C ALA A 45 14.35 0.04 -0.45
N GLY A 46 13.44 0.46 -1.33
CA GLY A 46 12.68 -0.46 -2.19
C GLY A 46 11.49 -1.15 -1.50
N ASN A 47 11.29 -0.96 -0.19
CA ASN A 47 10.19 -1.59 0.51
C ASN A 47 8.90 -0.75 0.41
N LEU A 48 8.02 -1.19 -0.47
CA LEU A 48 6.71 -0.60 -0.74
C LEU A 48 5.71 -1.71 -1.02
N PRO A 49 4.41 -1.50 -0.70
CA PRO A 49 3.34 -2.37 -1.20
C PRO A 49 3.40 -2.50 -2.73
N ASP A 50 3.05 -3.66 -3.28
CA ASP A 50 3.13 -3.91 -4.73
C ASP A 50 2.32 -2.90 -5.53
N VAL A 51 1.14 -2.53 -5.02
CA VAL A 51 0.28 -1.50 -5.62
C VAL A 51 0.95 -0.13 -5.79
N CYS A 52 2.00 0.14 -5.02
CA CYS A 52 2.73 1.41 -5.00
C CYS A 52 3.98 1.41 -5.88
N LYS A 53 4.46 0.24 -6.30
CA LYS A 53 5.69 0.12 -7.09
C LYS A 53 5.54 0.89 -8.39
N ASN A 54 6.58 1.66 -8.74
CA ASN A 54 6.63 2.55 -9.91
C ASN A 54 5.62 3.71 -9.95
N LYS A 55 4.81 3.90 -8.89
CA LYS A 55 3.81 4.98 -8.82
C LYS A 55 4.21 6.10 -7.86
N THR A 56 4.98 5.76 -6.82
CA THR A 56 5.36 6.73 -5.76
C THR A 56 6.68 7.43 -6.04
N ALA A 57 6.74 8.74 -5.74
CA ALA A 57 7.98 9.49 -5.84
C ALA A 57 8.96 9.05 -4.75
N TYR A 58 10.12 8.52 -5.16
CA TYR A 58 11.25 8.17 -4.29
C TYR A 58 10.89 7.26 -3.10
N GLY A 59 9.83 6.46 -3.19
CA GLY A 59 9.38 5.54 -2.14
C GLY A 59 8.79 6.20 -0.89
N TRP A 60 8.23 7.40 -1.03
CA TRP A 60 7.44 8.03 0.03
C TRP A 60 5.99 7.58 -0.01
N MET A 61 5.40 7.41 1.18
CA MET A 61 3.97 7.18 1.37
C MET A 61 3.38 8.28 2.24
N LEU A 62 2.15 8.69 1.95
CA LEU A 62 1.48 9.79 2.62
C LEU A 62 0.43 9.27 3.60
N ILE A 63 0.51 9.71 4.86
CA ILE A 63 -0.62 9.66 5.79
C ILE A 63 -1.30 11.04 5.74
N PRO A 64 -2.49 11.15 5.13
CA PRO A 64 -3.19 12.44 5.01
C PRO A 64 -3.49 13.05 6.37
N GLN A 65 -3.53 14.38 6.45
CA GLN A 65 -3.87 15.11 7.68
C GLN A 65 -5.25 14.73 8.25
N SER A 66 -6.18 14.25 7.41
CA SER A 66 -7.48 13.72 7.83
C SER A 66 -7.36 12.43 8.67
N ARG A 67 -6.30 11.65 8.51
CA ARG A 67 -6.05 10.38 9.23
C ARG A 67 -5.24 10.61 10.51
N LYS A 68 -5.68 11.55 11.36
CA LYS A 68 -4.96 12.03 12.56
C LYS A 68 -4.54 10.91 13.53
N THR A 69 -5.39 9.89 13.72
CA THR A 69 -5.08 8.75 14.59
C THR A 69 -3.89 7.96 14.08
N ILE A 70 -3.79 7.74 12.76
CA ILE A 70 -2.66 7.05 12.15
C ILE A 70 -1.38 7.86 12.34
N ILE A 71 -1.43 9.18 12.10
CA ILE A 71 -0.30 10.09 12.34
C ILE A 71 0.17 9.97 13.80
N ALA A 72 -0.75 10.02 14.76
CA ALA A 72 -0.41 9.92 16.18
C ALA A 72 0.27 8.59 16.52
N VAL A 73 -0.24 7.46 15.99
CA VAL A 73 0.37 6.14 16.16
C VAL A 73 1.77 6.10 15.54
N THR A 74 1.92 6.59 14.31
CA THR A 74 3.22 6.64 13.62
C THR A 74 4.24 7.48 14.38
N LEU A 75 3.86 8.68 14.84
CA LEU A 75 4.74 9.56 15.62
C LEU A 75 5.11 8.96 16.97
N SER A 76 4.15 8.31 17.65
CA SER A 76 4.39 7.65 18.94
C SER A 76 5.36 6.49 18.82
N GLN A 77 5.20 5.66 17.78
CA GLN A 77 6.18 4.61 17.46
C GLN A 77 7.53 5.20 17.09
N TRP A 78 7.51 6.29 16.31
CA TRP A 78 8.73 6.93 15.87
C TRP A 78 9.56 7.45 17.05
N TYR A 79 8.89 8.07 18.01
CA TYR A 79 9.51 8.58 19.23
C TYR A 79 10.03 7.46 20.14
N GLN A 80 9.30 6.36 20.25
CA GLN A 80 9.71 5.17 21.03
C GLN A 80 10.86 4.38 20.41
N LYS A 81 11.38 4.80 19.23
CA LYS A 81 12.39 4.06 18.46
C LYS A 81 11.93 2.65 18.05
N LYS A 82 10.62 2.38 18.07
CA LYS A 82 10.01 1.15 17.54
C LYS A 82 9.74 1.37 16.05
N ARG A 83 10.67 0.89 15.21
CA ARG A 83 10.67 1.18 13.77
C ARG A 83 10.02 0.09 12.92
N SER A 84 9.88 -1.13 13.44
CA SER A 84 9.28 -2.24 12.71
C SER A 84 7.77 -2.04 12.61
N VAL A 85 7.24 -2.03 11.39
CA VAL A 85 5.84 -1.73 11.09
C VAL A 85 5.32 -2.52 9.89
N THR A 86 4.03 -2.83 9.90
CA THR A 86 3.29 -3.18 8.68
C THR A 86 2.48 -1.96 8.24
N VAL A 87 2.65 -1.55 7.00
CA VAL A 87 1.95 -0.41 6.39
C VAL A 87 0.95 -0.93 5.39
N TYR A 88 -0.31 -0.49 5.52
CA TYR A 88 -1.37 -0.76 4.56
C TYR A 88 -1.71 0.53 3.82
N VAL A 89 -1.91 0.42 2.51
CA VAL A 89 -2.23 1.54 1.64
C VAL A 89 -3.61 1.35 1.01
N ASP A 90 -4.20 2.46 0.56
CA ASP A 90 -5.41 2.42 -0.24
C ASP A 90 -5.10 1.66 -1.54
N GLY A 91 -5.98 0.72 -1.93
CA GLY A 91 -5.83 -0.02 -3.19
C GLY A 91 -6.08 0.85 -4.43
N ASP A 92 -6.71 2.02 -4.24
CA ASP A 92 -7.00 2.98 -5.29
C ASP A 92 -6.04 4.18 -5.23
N TYR A 93 -5.08 4.19 -6.16
CA TYR A 93 -4.08 5.26 -6.31
C TYR A 93 -4.60 6.50 -7.06
N SER A 94 -5.85 6.48 -7.55
CA SER A 94 -6.39 7.56 -8.41
C SER A 94 -6.45 8.94 -7.74
N HIS A 95 -6.46 8.98 -6.41
CA HIS A 95 -6.65 10.19 -5.63
C HIS A 95 -5.35 10.97 -5.34
N ASN A 96 -4.17 10.36 -5.54
CA ASN A 96 -2.89 11.05 -5.34
C ASN A 96 -1.80 10.51 -6.29
N PRO A 97 -1.43 11.24 -7.35
CA PRO A 97 -0.48 10.74 -8.33
C PRO A 97 0.96 10.62 -7.80
N ASN A 98 1.29 11.29 -6.69
CA ASN A 98 2.67 11.42 -6.23
C ASN A 98 3.04 10.46 -5.07
N TYR A 99 2.05 10.05 -4.28
CA TYR A 99 2.25 9.24 -3.08
C TYR A 99 1.17 8.17 -2.92
N CYS A 100 1.58 7.02 -2.39
CA CYS A 100 0.61 6.03 -1.91
C CYS A 100 -0.01 6.49 -0.60
N THR A 101 -1.33 6.47 -0.54
CA THR A 101 -2.07 6.89 0.65
C THR A 101 -2.13 5.76 1.68
N VAL A 102 -1.64 6.01 2.89
CA VAL A 102 -1.57 5.04 3.99
C VAL A 102 -2.89 5.01 4.76
N GLN A 103 -3.53 3.83 4.86
CA GLN A 103 -4.77 3.61 5.63
C GLN A 103 -4.57 2.96 6.99
N GLN A 104 -3.42 2.32 7.22
CA GLN A 104 -3.09 1.76 8.52
C GLN A 104 -1.58 1.70 8.68
N VAL A 105 -1.12 1.96 9.90
CA VAL A 105 0.24 1.66 10.36
C VAL A 105 0.11 0.77 11.59
N GLU A 106 0.60 -0.44 11.47
CA GLU A 106 0.57 -1.46 12.51
C GLU A 106 1.96 -1.63 13.12
N PRO A 107 2.18 -1.22 14.38
CA PRO A 107 3.41 -1.53 15.11
C PRO A 107 3.67 -3.04 15.20
N GLN A 108 4.95 -3.43 15.19
CA GLN A 108 5.41 -4.77 15.57
C GLN A 108 6.14 -4.75 16.92
#